data_AF-A0A966DV79-F1
#
_entry.id   AF-A0A966DV79-F1
#
_cell.length_a   1.000
_cell.length_b   1.000
_cell.length_c   1.000
_cell.angle_alpha   90.00
_cell.angle_beta   90.00
_cell.angle_gamma   90.00
#
_symmetry.space_group_name_H-M   'P 1'
#
loop_
_entity.id
_entity.type
_entity.pdbx_description
1 polymer ?
#
loop_
_entity_poly.entity_id
_entity_poly.type
_entity_poly.pdbx_seq_one_letter_code
_entity_poly.pdbx_strand_id
1 'polypeptide(L)' 'MSPFYRRLVTFGQLVQQLSRTNQTNYKDYFEVEHPGFPVYETKSSVKPRLSFKKPCTKKDRHQITELFNKCFGSHDLTV' A
#
# COMPACT_ATOMS: atom_id res chain seq x y z
N MET A 1 -4.92 -1.75 17.83
CA MET A 1 -4.60 -2.09 16.42
C MET A 1 -3.33 -1.36 16.03
N SER A 2 -2.28 -2.06 15.60
CA SER A 2 -0.97 -1.43 15.32
C SER A 2 -1.08 -0.40 14.16
N PRO A 3 -0.33 0.72 14.20
CA PRO A 3 -0.34 1.75 13.17
C PRO A 3 -0.08 1.21 11.76
N PHE A 4 0.73 0.15 11.66
CA PHE A 4 0.99 -0.55 10.40
C PHE A 4 -0.30 -1.13 9.80
N TYR A 5 -1.09 -1.87 10.58
CA TYR A 5 -2.35 -2.46 10.09
C TYR A 5 -3.39 -1.40 9.75
N ARG A 6 -3.42 -0.28 10.48
CA ARG A 6 -4.28 0.86 10.10
C ARG A 6 -3.90 1.39 8.71
N ARG A 7 -2.61 1.64 8.46
CA ARG A 7 -2.11 2.08 7.13
C ARG A 7 -2.42 1.06 6.04
N LEU A 8 -2.30 -0.25 6.33
CA LEU A 8 -2.61 -1.33 5.40
C LEU A 8 -4.11 -1.36 5.03
N VAL A 9 -5.00 -1.21 6.02
CA VAL A 9 -6.45 -1.14 5.79
C VAL A 9 -6.80 0.11 4.97
N THR A 10 -6.24 1.27 5.31
CA THR A 10 -6.45 2.51 4.53
C THR A 10 -5.98 2.34 3.09
N PHE A 11 -4.80 1.74 2.87
CA PHE A 11 -4.29 1.46 1.53
C PHE A 11 -5.25 0.55 0.74
N GLY A 12 -5.74 -0.54 1.35
CA GLY A 12 -6.71 -1.42 0.73
C GLY A 12 -8.02 -0.72 0.35
N GLN A 13 -8.51 0.17 1.21
CA GLN A 13 -9.71 0.99 0.93
C GLN A 13 -9.49 1.94 -0.26
N LEU A 14 -8.34 2.62 -0.33
CA LEU A 14 -8.01 3.53 -1.42
C LEU A 14 -7.89 2.80 -2.77
N VAL A 15 -7.27 1.62 -2.77
CA VAL A 15 -7.19 0.78 -3.98
C VAL A 15 -8.58 0.29 -4.39
N GLN A 16 -9.43 -0.08 -3.43
CA GLN A 16 -10.80 -0.48 -3.74
C GLN A 16 -11.62 0.67 -4.33
N GLN A 17 -11.43 1.90 -3.84
CA GLN A 17 -12.04 3.08 -4.43
C GLN A 17 -11.54 3.33 -5.86
N LEU A 18 -10.22 3.27 -6.08
CA LEU A 18 -9.62 3.39 -7.40
C LEU A 18 -10.17 2.33 -8.38
N SER A 19 -10.33 1.11 -7.89
CA SER A 19 -10.90 -0.02 -8.64
C SER A 19 -12.33 0.27 -9.11
N ARG A 20 -13.17 0.88 -8.24
CA ARG A 20 -14.52 1.30 -8.60
C ARG A 20 -14.52 2.43 -9.62
N THR A 21 -13.66 3.43 -9.43
CA THR A 21 -13.55 4.60 -10.33
C THR A 21 -13.11 4.20 -11.74
N ASN A 22 -12.09 3.33 -11.83
CA ASN A 22 -11.54 2.88 -13.11
C ASN A 22 -12.23 1.63 -13.68
N GLN A 23 -13.29 1.13 -13.02
CA GLN A 23 -13.97 -0.13 -13.35
C GLN A 23 -13.00 -1.30 -13.61
N THR A 24 -11.91 -1.35 -12.85
CA THR A 24 -10.79 -2.28 -13.06
C THR A 24 -10.47 -2.98 -11.74
N ASN A 25 -10.37 -4.31 -11.74
CA ASN A 25 -9.99 -5.05 -10.52
C ASN A 25 -8.47 -5.00 -10.30
N TYR A 26 -8.04 -4.14 -9.38
CA TYR A 26 -6.63 -3.97 -9.03
C TYR A 26 -6.10 -5.01 -8.04
N LYS A 27 -6.96 -5.81 -7.41
CA LYS A 27 -6.58 -6.76 -6.35
C LYS A 27 -5.58 -7.82 -6.84
N ASP A 28 -5.67 -8.20 -8.10
CA ASP A 28 -4.83 -9.22 -8.72
C ASP A 28 -3.51 -8.66 -9.29
N TYR A 29 -3.33 -7.34 -9.28
CA TYR A 29 -2.19 -6.67 -9.92
C TYR A 29 -1.00 -6.44 -8.98
N PHE A 30 -1.18 -6.58 -7.67
CA PHE A 30 -0.11 -6.36 -6.72
C PHE A 30 -0.24 -7.24 -5.48
N GLU A 31 0.89 -7.42 -4.80
CA GLU A 31 0.99 -8.03 -3.49
C GLU A 31 1.75 -7.10 -2.57
N VAL A 32 1.33 -7.05 -1.31
CA VAL A 32 2.04 -6.34 -0.25
C VAL A 32 2.66 -7.38 0.66
N GLU A 33 3.97 -7.53 0.58
CA GLU A 33 4.71 -8.44 1.46
C GLU A 33 4.85 -7.79 2.83
N HIS A 34 4.37 -8.51 3.85
CA HIS A 34 4.52 -8.09 5.23
C HIS A 34 6.00 -8.16 5.61
N PRO A 35 6.57 -7.13 6.26
CA PRO A 35 7.93 -7.21 6.75
C PRO A 35 7.99 -8.35 7.79
N GLY A 36 9.05 -9.14 7.74
CA GLY A 36 9.23 -10.29 8.62
C GLY A 36 9.23 -9.89 10.10
N PHE A 37 8.75 -10.78 10.96
CA PHE A 37 8.76 -10.62 12.43
C PHE A 37 10.19 -10.33 12.94
N PRO A 38 10.42 -9.42 13.92
CA PRO A 38 9.46 -8.65 14.71
C PRO A 38 9.36 -7.19 14.24
N VAL A 39 8.43 -6.92 13.33
CA VAL A 39 7.96 -5.54 13.00
C VAL A 39 7.33 -4.84 14.22
N TYR A 40 7.05 -5.59 15.29
CA TYR A 40 6.29 -5.16 16.45
C TYR A 40 7.10 -4.34 17.46
N GLU A 41 8.44 -4.36 17.42
CA GLU A 41 9.26 -3.82 18.51
C GLU A 41 10.02 -2.52 18.19
N THR A 42 10.27 -2.18 16.92
CA THR A 42 11.12 -1.03 16.60
C THR A 42 10.50 -0.02 15.61
N LYS A 43 10.14 1.13 16.20
CA LYS A 43 9.96 2.49 15.65
C LYS A 43 9.21 2.66 14.32
N SER A 44 7.97 3.15 14.47
CA SER A 44 7.23 4.16 13.68
C SER A 44 7.16 4.16 12.15
N SER A 45 8.01 3.46 11.40
CA SER A 45 8.01 3.59 9.94
C SER A 45 8.48 2.32 9.24
N VAL A 46 7.74 1.23 9.44
CA VAL A 46 7.96 0.02 8.66
C VAL A 46 7.14 0.09 7.38
N LYS A 47 7.85 0.27 6.26
CA LYS A 47 7.28 0.27 4.91
C LYS A 47 7.27 -1.17 4.38
N PRO A 48 6.10 -1.76 4.10
CA PRO A 48 6.03 -3.08 3.48
C PRO A 48 6.57 -3.04 2.04
N ARG A 49 6.81 -4.21 1.44
CA ARG A 49 7.25 -4.29 0.04
C ARG A 49 6.04 -4.45 -0.87
N LEU A 50 5.95 -3.59 -1.89
CA LEU A 50 4.91 -3.64 -2.92
C LEU A 50 5.48 -4.31 -4.18
N SER A 51 4.90 -5.45 -4.56
CA SER A 51 5.30 -6.24 -5.71
C SER A 51 4.15 -6.26 -6.72
N PHE A 52 4.43 -6.02 -8.01
CA PHE A 52 3.40 -5.99 -9.07
C PHE A 52 3.43 -7.27 -9.91
N LYS A 53 2.25 -7.85 -10.15
CA LYS A 53 2.06 -8.99 -11.05
C LYS A 53 1.83 -8.52 -12.49
N LYS A 54 2.18 -9.35 -13.47
CA LYS A 54 1.76 -9.14 -14.87
C LYS A 54 0.34 -9.71 -15.04
N PRO A 55 -0.57 -9.07 -15.81
CA PRO A 55 -0.37 -7.90 -16.66
C PRO A 55 -0.81 -6.56 -16.01
N CYS A 56 -0.04 -6.03 -15.04
CA CYS A 56 -0.27 -4.65 -14.55
C CYS A 56 0.44 -3.60 -15.45
N THR A 57 -0.32 -2.65 -16.02
CA THR A 57 0.22 -1.60 -16.89
C THR A 57 1.09 -0.59 -16.12
N LYS A 58 1.99 0.12 -16.80
CA LYS A 58 2.82 1.16 -16.15
C LYS A 58 1.98 2.24 -15.46
N LYS A 59 0.83 2.60 -16.04
CA LYS A 59 -0.11 3.60 -15.48
C LYS A 59 -0.69 3.12 -14.15
N ASP A 60 -1.19 1.89 -14.12
CA ASP A 60 -1.78 1.30 -12.92
C ASP A 60 -0.74 1.13 -11.80
N ARG A 61 0.48 0.68 -12.17
CA ARG A 61 1.61 0.59 -11.23
C ARG A 61 1.90 1.93 -10.58
N HIS A 62 1.91 3.00 -11.36
CA HIS A 62 2.16 4.34 -10.85
C HIS A 62 1.09 4.76 -9.85
N GLN A 63 -0.20 4.65 -10.22
CA GLN A 63 -1.31 5.02 -9.34
C GLN A 63 -1.30 4.24 -8.01
N ILE A 64 -1.10 2.92 -8.07
CA ILE A 64 -1.04 2.09 -6.86
C ILE A 64 0.19 2.44 -6.01
N THR A 65 1.33 2.74 -6.63
CA THR A 65 2.55 3.16 -5.93
C THR A 65 2.38 4.50 -5.22
N GLU A 66 1.68 5.46 -5.83
CA GLU A 66 1.36 6.75 -5.21
C GLU A 66 0.48 6.57 -3.96
N LEU A 67 -0.59 5.77 -4.07
CA LEU A 67 -1.44 5.43 -2.92
C LEU A 67 -0.64 4.73 -1.82
N PHE A 68 0.25 3.82 -2.21
CA PHE A 68 1.10 3.09 -1.28
C PHE A 68 2.07 4.01 -0.53
N ASN A 69 2.73 4.92 -1.25
CA ASN A 69 3.62 5.92 -0.66
C ASN A 69 2.85 6.92 0.21
N LYS A 70 1.61 7.27 -0.11
CA LYS A 70 0.77 8.10 0.77
C LYS A 70 0.47 7.40 2.10
N CYS A 71 0.28 6.09 2.09
CA CYS A 71 -0.01 5.32 3.31
C CYS A 71 1.23 4.96 4.13
N PHE A 72 2.37 4.68 3.49
CA PHE A 72 3.57 4.13 4.15
C PHE A 72 4.85 4.93 3.94
N GLY A 73 4.85 5.96 3.10
CA GLY A 73 6.03 6.75 2.71
C GLY A 73 6.27 8.02 3.52
N SER A 74 5.31 8.53 4.28
CA SER A 74 5.55 9.67 5.17
C SER A 74 6.42 9.25 6.36
N HIS A 75 7.71 9.57 6.26
CA HIS A 75 8.58 9.79 7.40
C HIS A 75 8.26 11.13 8.11
N ASP A 76 7.39 11.95 7.53
CA ASP A 76 6.96 13.21 8.08
C ASP A 76 5.47 13.45 7.75
N LEU A 77 4.66 13.44 8.80
CA LEU A 77 3.39 14.15 8.89
C LEU A 77 3.59 15.14 10.04
N THR A 78 4.51 16.11 9.86
CA THR A 78 4.42 17.34 10.64
C THR A 78 3.28 18.17 10.07
N VAL A 79 2.36 18.46 10.97
CA VAL A 79 1.31 19.48 10.87
C VAL A 79 1.97 20.84 10.73
#